data_AF-S5DQL3-F1
#
_entry.id   AF-S5DQL3-F1
#
_cell.length_a   1.000
_cell.length_b   1.000
_cell.length_c   1.000
_cell.angle_alpha   90.00
_cell.angle_beta   90.00
_cell.angle_gamma   90.00
#
_symmetry.space_group_name_H-M   'P 1'
#
loop_
_entity.id
_entity.type
_entity.pdbx_description
1 polymer ?
#
loop_
_entity_poly.entity_id
_entity_poly.type
_entity_poly.pdbx_seq_one_letter_code
_entity_poly.pdbx_strand_id
1 'polypeptide(L)'
;MNNLLAIDYGERFIGIAIRTLKTTIPIPLKVIDSKKETIYKSIQQIIKEYDINEIIIGYPIGLNNSENRMTKLVNIFIEEIDKFNIPIYKIDERLSSKLFSDGSNERIDDLSALEILESYIKQND
;
A
#
# COMPACT_ATOMS: atom_id res chain seq x y z
N MET A 1 -14.75 -11.01 -6.55
CA MET A 1 -13.32 -10.77 -6.90
C MET A 1 -13.20 -9.28 -6.99
N ASN A 2 -12.34 -8.68 -6.18
CA ASN A 2 -12.37 -7.26 -5.85
C ASN A 2 -11.16 -6.54 -6.46
N ASN A 3 -11.34 -5.30 -6.91
CA ASN A 3 -10.27 -4.42 -7.38
C ASN A 3 -9.54 -3.86 -6.16
N LEU A 4 -8.24 -4.13 -6.09
CA LEU A 4 -7.40 -3.82 -4.94
C LEU A 4 -6.47 -2.67 -5.27
N LEU A 5 -6.29 -1.77 -4.30
CA LEU A 5 -5.29 -0.70 -4.31
C LEU A 5 -4.36 -0.90 -3.13
N ALA A 6 -3.08 -1.14 -3.39
CA ALA A 6 -2.06 -1.15 -2.35
C ALA A 6 -1.30 0.17 -2.30
N ILE A 7 -1.02 0.63 -1.09
CA ILE A 7 -0.35 1.88 -0.80
C ILE A 7 0.80 1.62 0.17
N ASP A 8 2.00 1.99 -0.25
CA ASP A 8 3.15 2.15 0.63
C ASP A 8 3.31 3.64 0.96
N TYR A 9 3.06 4.01 2.22
CA TYR A 9 3.05 5.41 2.63
C TYR A 9 4.42 5.85 3.13
N GLY A 10 5.18 6.52 2.26
CA GLY A 10 6.32 7.34 2.64
C GLY A 10 5.97 8.82 2.76
N GLU A 11 6.63 9.55 3.66
CA GLU A 11 6.39 10.99 3.89
C GLU A 11 6.53 11.85 2.62
N ARG A 12 7.42 11.45 1.70
CA ARG A 12 7.64 12.14 0.43
C ARG A 12 7.06 11.37 -0.75
N PHE A 13 7.33 10.08 -0.81
CA PHE A 13 7.00 9.23 -1.95
C PHE A 13 6.03 8.15 -1.48
N ILE A 14 4.90 8.06 -2.17
CA ILE A 14 3.85 7.10 -1.86
C ILE A 14 3.78 6.12 -3.02
N GLY A 15 4.19 4.88 -2.76
CA GLY A 15 4.12 3.80 -3.74
C GLY A 15 2.68 3.35 -3.92
N ILE A 16 2.27 3.13 -5.16
CA ILE A 16 0.93 2.65 -5.50
C ILE A 16 1.03 1.40 -6.38
N ALA A 17 0.30 0.36 -6.01
CA ALA A 17 0.11 -0.84 -6.82
C ALA A 17 -1.37 -1.22 -6.90
N ILE A 18 -1.77 -1.93 -7.94
CA ILE A 18 -3.17 -2.33 -8.15
C ILE A 18 -3.28 -3.77 -8.64
N ARG A 19 -4.43 -4.38 -8.36
CA ARG A 19 -4.92 -5.60 -9.03
C ARG A 19 -6.38 -5.37 -9.37
N THR A 20 -6.78 -5.60 -10.62
CA THR A 20 -8.18 -5.40 -11.02
C THR A 20 -8.74 -6.66 -11.67
N LEU A 21 -10.04 -6.70 -11.92
CA LEU A 21 -10.66 -7.75 -12.71
C LEU A 21 -10.06 -7.86 -14.13
N LYS A 22 -9.59 -6.74 -14.69
CA LYS A 22 -8.91 -6.70 -16.00
C LYS A 22 -7.45 -7.12 -15.88
N THR A 23 -6.79 -6.68 -14.81
CA THR A 23 -5.38 -6.96 -14.52
C THR A 23 -5.32 -7.92 -13.35
N THR A 24 -5.51 -9.20 -13.64
CA THR A 24 -5.56 -10.28 -12.63
C THR A 24 -4.25 -10.44 -11.88
N ILE A 25 -3.14 -10.02 -12.47
CA ILE A 25 -1.81 -9.98 -11.88
C ILE A 25 -1.61 -8.62 -11.19
N PRO A 26 -1.17 -8.58 -9.92
CA PRO A 26 -0.76 -7.34 -9.25
C PRO A 26 0.34 -6.62 -10.03
N ILE A 27 0.25 -5.30 -10.18
CA ILE A 27 1.27 -4.50 -10.85
C ILE A 27 1.55 -3.19 -10.09
N PRO A 28 2.79 -2.68 -10.13
CA PRO A 28 3.08 -1.33 -9.67
C PRO A 28 2.44 -0.33 -10.64
N LEU A 29 1.74 0.67 -10.11
CA LEU A 29 1.02 1.66 -10.91
C LEU A 29 1.83 2.94 -11.07
N LYS A 30 2.21 3.57 -9.95
CA LYS A 30 3.01 4.80 -9.92
C LYS A 30 3.51 5.12 -8.52
N VAL A 31 4.39 6.11 -8.43
CA VAL A 31 4.79 6.75 -7.17
C VAL A 31 4.24 8.18 -7.16
N ILE A 32 3.56 8.57 -6.07
CA ILE A 32 3.08 9.94 -5.86
C ILE A 32 4.14 10.71 -5.06
N ASP A 33 4.60 11.85 -5.58
CA ASP A 33 5.46 12.78 -4.83
C ASP A 33 4.59 13.82 -4.10
N SER A 34 4.54 13.74 -2.77
CA SER A 34 3.72 14.59 -1.92
C SER A 34 4.06 16.08 -2.02
N LYS A 35 5.23 16.43 -2.58
CA LYS A 35 5.61 17.83 -2.87
C LYS A 35 5.01 18.36 -4.16
N LYS A 36 4.64 17.48 -5.10
CA LYS A 36 4.14 17.86 -6.43
C LYS A 36 2.62 17.73 -6.54
N GLU A 37 2.05 16.77 -5.83
CA GLU A 37 0.63 16.42 -5.93
C GLU A 37 -0.03 16.23 -4.57
N THR A 38 -1.33 16.50 -4.50
CA THR A 38 -2.12 16.21 -3.30
C THR A 38 -2.43 14.73 -3.23
N ILE A 39 -1.85 14.02 -2.27
CA ILE A 39 -2.01 12.56 -2.05
C ILE A 39 -3.48 12.15 -2.10
N TYR A 40 -4.35 12.81 -1.33
CA TYR A 40 -5.79 12.52 -1.28
C TYR A 40 -6.45 12.61 -2.67
N LYS A 41 -6.15 13.64 -3.46
CA LYS A 41 -6.74 13.80 -4.80
C LYS A 41 -6.23 12.74 -5.77
N SER A 42 -4.93 12.43 -5.72
CA SER A 42 -4.34 11.39 -6.56
C SER A 42 -4.94 10.01 -6.25
N ILE A 43 -5.14 9.68 -4.97
CA ILE A 43 -5.83 8.45 -4.55
C ILE A 43 -7.29 8.45 -4.98
N GLN A 44 -8.01 9.56 -4.80
CA GLN A 44 -9.40 9.69 -5.24
C GLN A 44 -9.56 9.44 -6.74
N GLN A 45 -8.63 9.95 -7.56
CA GLN A 45 -8.60 9.71 -9.00
C GLN A 45 -8.37 8.22 -9.31
N ILE A 46 -7.39 7.58 -8.66
CA ILE A 46 -7.11 6.16 -8.84
C ILE A 46 -8.33 5.31 -8.47
N ILE A 47 -8.96 5.60 -7.33
CA ILE A 47 -10.17 4.89 -6.87
C ILE A 47 -11.25 4.92 -7.95
N LYS A 48 -11.49 6.10 -8.54
CA LYS A 48 -12.50 6.28 -9.57
C LYS A 48 -12.12 5.63 -10.91
N GLU A 49 -10.86 5.74 -11.31
CA GLU A 49 -10.37 5.24 -12.60
C GLU A 49 -10.35 3.70 -12.65
N TYR A 50 -9.95 3.05 -11.55
CA TYR A 50 -9.78 1.60 -11.47
C TYR A 50 -10.92 0.89 -10.72
N ASP A 51 -11.96 1.62 -10.33
CA ASP A 51 -13.13 1.11 -9.61
C ASP A 51 -12.74 0.27 -8.38
N ILE A 52 -11.90 0.86 -7.51
CA ILE A 52 -11.30 0.19 -6.36
C ILE A 52 -12.36 -0.18 -5.32
N ASN A 53 -12.28 -1.41 -4.80
CA ASN A 53 -13.20 -1.93 -3.79
C ASN A 53 -12.54 -2.15 -2.43
N GLU A 54 -11.22 -2.26 -2.37
CA GLU A 54 -10.45 -2.45 -1.14
C GLU A 54 -9.11 -1.72 -1.23
N ILE A 55 -8.68 -1.15 -0.10
CA ILE A 55 -7.38 -0.49 0.04
C ILE A 55 -6.51 -1.31 1.00
N ILE A 56 -5.28 -1.59 0.61
CA ILE A 56 -4.28 -2.32 1.38
C ILE A 56 -3.15 -1.35 1.70
N ILE A 57 -2.74 -1.25 2.96
CA ILE A 57 -1.73 -0.28 3.39
C ILE A 57 -0.60 -0.99 4.13
N GLY A 58 0.64 -0.66 3.74
CA GLY A 58 1.84 -1.00 4.51
C GLY A 58 1.78 -0.41 5.91
N TYR A 59 1.88 -1.26 6.91
CA TYR A 59 1.78 -0.86 8.31
C TYR A 59 3.09 -1.17 9.04
N PRO A 60 3.91 -0.15 9.34
CA PRO A 60 5.17 -0.34 10.03
C PRO A 60 4.89 -0.61 11.50
N ILE A 61 5.03 -1.88 11.92
CA ILE A 61 4.92 -2.27 13.33
C ILE A 61 6.32 -2.27 13.95
N GLY A 62 6.50 -1.45 15.01
CA GLY A 62 7.76 -1.42 15.76
C GLY A 62 8.09 -2.77 16.42
N LEU A 63 9.38 -3.08 16.56
CA LEU A 63 9.88 -4.33 17.17
C LEU A 63 9.38 -4.57 18.61
N ASN A 64 8.99 -3.52 19.32
CA ASN A 64 8.52 -3.58 20.72
C ASN A 64 7.01 -3.32 20.88
N ASN A 65 6.20 -3.44 19.81
CA ASN A 65 4.78 -3.02 19.80
C ASN A 65 4.54 -1.53 20.16
N SER A 66 5.58 -0.71 20.25
CA SER A 66 5.47 0.74 20.46
C SER A 66 5.21 1.45 19.14
N GLU A 67 4.23 2.36 19.11
CA GLU A 67 3.98 3.22 17.95
C GLU A 67 5.21 4.09 17.66
N ASN A 68 5.83 3.87 16.50
CA ASN A 68 6.90 4.73 16.01
C ASN A 68 6.29 5.95 15.30
N ARG A 69 7.11 6.99 15.08
CA ARG A 69 6.69 8.19 14.34
C ARG A 69 6.00 7.86 13.01
N MET A 70 6.52 6.87 12.28
CA MET A 70 5.93 6.44 11.01
C MET A 70 4.55 5.79 11.18
N THR A 71 4.38 4.92 12.18
CA THR A 71 3.08 4.31 12.50
C THR A 71 2.00 5.37 12.76
N LYS A 72 2.35 6.45 13.45
CA LYS A 72 1.43 7.58 13.70
C LYS A 72 1.06 8.31 12.42
N LEU A 73 2.03 8.56 11.53
CA LEU A 73 1.77 9.19 10.24
C LEU A 73 0.87 8.33 9.35
N VAL A 74 1.12 7.02 9.31
CA VAL A 74 0.26 6.05 8.60
C VAL A 74 -1.15 6.03 9.19
N ASN A 75 -1.30 6.07 10.52
CA ASN A 75 -2.62 6.14 11.15
C ASN A 75 -3.38 7.42 10.75
N ILE A 76 -2.73 8.59 10.78
CA ILE A 76 -3.33 9.85 10.31
C ILE A 76 -3.74 9.75 8.84
N PHE A 77 -2.87 9.21 8.00
CA PHE A 77 -3.16 9.01 6.59
C PHE A 77 -4.36 8.08 6.37
N ILE A 78 -4.49 7.01 7.16
CA ILE A 78 -5.66 6.11 7.15
C ILE A 78 -6.94 6.88 7.47
N GLU A 79 -6.94 7.70 8.53
CA GLU A 79 -8.10 8.54 8.88
C GLU A 79 -8.49 9.51 7.75
N GLU A 80 -7.51 10.00 6.98
CA GLU A 80 -7.78 10.86 5.83
C GLU A 80 -8.49 10.11 4.70
N ILE A 81 -8.03 8.91 4.36
CA ILE A 81 -8.58 8.15 3.23
C ILE A 81 -9.79 7.27 3.59
N ASP A 82 -10.05 7.03 4.88
CA ASP A 82 -11.26 6.35 5.38
C ASP A 82 -12.54 7.08 4.93
N LYS A 83 -12.44 8.39 4.66
CA LYS A 83 -13.50 9.23 4.07
C LYS A 83 -14.00 8.75 2.71
N PHE A 84 -13.24 7.91 2.00
CA PHE A 84 -13.69 7.28 0.76
C PHE A 84 -14.74 6.17 0.99
N ASN A 85 -14.96 5.73 2.23
CA ASN A 85 -15.85 4.62 2.60
C ASN A 85 -15.52 3.30 1.88
N ILE A 86 -14.23 3.05 1.66
CA ILE A 86 -13.71 1.80 1.08
C ILE A 86 -13.00 1.03 2.21
N PRO A 87 -13.24 -0.28 2.37
CA PRO A 87 -12.54 -1.10 3.35
C PRO A 87 -11.01 -0.96 3.25
N ILE A 88 -10.38 -0.74 4.41
CA ILE A 88 -8.92 -0.59 4.53
C ILE A 88 -8.35 -1.77 5.33
N TYR A 89 -7.37 -2.47 4.76
CA TYR A 89 -6.64 -3.55 5.38
C TYR A 89 -5.18 -3.16 5.58
N LYS A 90 -4.62 -3.52 6.74
CA LYS A 90 -3.23 -3.24 7.10
C LYS A 90 -2.38 -4.50 6.90
N ILE A 91 -1.22 -4.35 6.27
CA ILE A 91 -0.23 -5.42 6.12
C ILE A 91 1.02 -5.09 6.93
N ASP A 92 1.41 -6.01 7.81
CA ASP A 92 2.65 -5.87 8.59
C ASP A 92 3.88 -6.02 7.69
N GLU A 93 4.62 -4.94 7.51
CA GLU A 93 5.83 -4.88 6.68
C GLU A 93 6.96 -5.80 7.20
N ARG A 94 6.92 -6.23 8.46
CA ARG A 94 7.87 -7.24 8.96
C ARG A 94 7.67 -8.59 8.30
N LEU A 95 6.45 -8.91 7.87
CA LEU A 95 6.14 -10.18 7.21
C LEU A 95 6.65 -10.21 5.77
N SER A 96 6.66 -9.09 5.05
CA SER A 96 7.24 -9.05 3.69
C SER A 96 8.72 -9.43 3.74
N SER A 97 9.49 -8.91 4.70
CA SER A 97 10.91 -9.21 4.84
C SER A 97 11.25 -10.70 5.04
N LYS A 98 10.32 -11.50 5.59
CA LYS A 98 10.48 -12.96 5.72
C LYS A 98 9.97 -13.74 4.51
N LEU A 99 9.07 -13.17 3.73
CA LEU A 99 8.46 -13.82 2.57
C LEU A 99 9.33 -13.67 1.31
N PHE A 100 10.12 -12.61 1.21
CA PHE A 100 11.01 -12.32 0.07
C PHE A 100 12.49 -12.69 0.30
N SER A 101 12.79 -13.50 1.33
CA SER A 101 14.16 -13.92 1.67
C SER A 101 14.75 -15.03 0.77
N ASP A 102 14.29 -15.15 -0.48
CA ASP A 102 14.95 -15.97 -1.50
C ASP A 102 15.85 -15.07 -2.38
N GLY A 103 17.07 -14.81 -1.89
CA GLY A 103 18.26 -14.66 -2.73
C GLY A 103 18.51 -13.36 -3.52
N SER A 104 17.59 -12.41 -3.66
CA SER A 104 17.86 -11.13 -4.34
C SER A 104 17.91 -9.96 -3.36
N ASN A 105 19.11 -9.60 -2.93
CA ASN A 105 19.41 -8.51 -1.99
C ASN A 105 19.27 -7.10 -2.61
N GLU A 106 18.51 -6.97 -3.71
CA GLU A 106 18.20 -5.68 -4.33
C GLU A 106 16.76 -5.32 -3.97
N ARG A 107 16.60 -4.68 -2.80
CA ARG A 107 15.41 -3.86 -2.57
C ARG A 107 15.43 -2.76 -3.63
N ILE A 108 14.61 -2.93 -4.65
CA ILE A 108 14.23 -1.82 -5.52
C ILE A 108 13.13 -1.10 -4.72
N ASP A 109 13.51 -0.04 -4.00
CA ASP A 109 12.59 0.74 -3.15
C ASP A 109 11.30 1.18 -3.88
N ASP A 110 11.31 1.17 -5.22
CA ASP A 110 10.18 1.51 -6.08
C ASP A 110 9.07 0.43 -6.15
N LEU A 111 9.25 -0.76 -5.56
CA LEU A 111 8.30 -1.89 -5.64
C LEU A 111 7.58 -2.25 -4.33
N SER A 112 7.81 -1.53 -3.24
CA SER A 112 7.24 -1.86 -1.91
C SER A 112 5.72 -2.01 -1.90
N ALA A 113 4.98 -1.16 -2.62
CA ALA A 113 3.52 -1.26 -2.71
C ALA A 113 3.05 -2.55 -3.41
N LEU A 114 3.84 -3.06 -4.37
CA LEU A 114 3.56 -4.33 -5.02
C LEU A 114 3.78 -5.48 -4.03
N GLU A 115 4.88 -5.48 -3.28
CA GLU A 115 5.16 -6.50 -2.26
C GLU A 115 4.05 -6.58 -1.19
N ILE A 116 3.54 -5.42 -0.77
CA ILE A 116 2.40 -5.31 0.15
C ILE A 116 1.16 -5.98 -0.46
N LEU A 117 0.87 -5.69 -1.72
CA LEU A 117 -0.30 -6.24 -2.42
C LEU A 117 -0.20 -7.76 -2.56
N GLU A 118 0.95 -8.27 -3.01
CA GLU A 118 1.20 -9.70 -3.15
C GLU A 118 1.11 -10.42 -1.80
N SER A 119 1.64 -9.81 -0.73
CA SER A 119 1.55 -10.34 0.63
C SER A 119 0.10 -10.45 1.11
N TYR A 120 -0.74 -9.45 0.83
CA TYR A 120 -2.18 -9.50 1.16
C TYR A 120 -2.89 -10.61 0.40
N ILE A 121 -2.65 -10.72 -0.91
CA ILE A 121 -3.29 -11.73 -1.75
C ILE A 121 -2.94 -13.13 -1.26
N LYS A 122 -1.66 -13.40 -1.01
CA LYS A 122 -1.19 -14.70 -0.52
C LYS A 122 -1.76 -15.09 0.85
N GLN A 123 -2.08 -14.13 1.72
CA GLN A 123 -2.69 -14.38 3.03
C GLN A 123 -4.20 -14.67 2.96
N ASN A 124 -4.85 -14.34 1.84
CA ASN A 124 -6.29 -14.44 1.66
C ASN A 124 -6.71 -15.39 0.52
N ASP A 125 -5.74 -16.04 -0.14
CA ASP A 125 -5.92 -17.17 -1.05
C ASP A 125 -5.93 -18.50 -0.26
#